data_AF-A0A2V6HDX1-F1
#
_entry.id   AF-A0A2V6HDX1-F1
#
_cell.length_a   1.000
_cell.length_b   1.000
_cell.length_c   1.000
_cell.angle_alpha   90.00
_cell.angle_beta   90.00
_cell.angle_gamma   90.00
#
_symmetry.space_group_name_H-M   'P 1'
#
loop_
_entity.id
_entity.type
_entity.pdbx_description
1 polymer ?
#
loop_
_entity_poly.entity_id
_entity_poly.type
_entity_poly.pdbx_seq_one_letter_code
_entity_poly.pdbx_strand_id
1 'polypeptide(L)'
;MNSYTHALTKEQTTKLRALLGELGFEFSPKQYTLFFAQKNKLSVAVYEKGPKVLVQGRGVEEFVQFELEPKILGEAKLGYEEVHSPEMFEPHIGVDESGKGDFFGPLVIAGAYVDRGIARKLLDASVVDSKRIGSDARIRALADTIRKSSLGLVEIVLIGPAKYNELYDKFGNLNRLL
;
A
#
# COMPACT_ATOMS: atom_id res chain seq x y z
N MET A 1 -6.93 4.93 5.77
CA MET A 1 -5.74 5.76 5.46
C MET A 1 -5.72 7.04 6.32
N ASN A 2 -4.59 7.43 6.94
CA ASN A 2 -4.54 8.62 7.83
C ASN A 2 -3.95 9.89 7.17
N SER A 3 -3.17 9.72 6.11
CA SER A 3 -2.59 10.81 5.34
C SER A 3 -2.28 10.37 3.91
N TYR A 4 -2.38 11.29 2.96
CA TYR A 4 -1.99 11.09 1.55
C TYR A 4 -1.11 12.25 1.09
N THR A 5 -0.13 11.95 0.25
CA THR A 5 0.66 13.00 -0.40
C THR A 5 0.90 12.72 -1.86
N HIS A 6 0.85 13.77 -2.68
CA HIS A 6 1.15 13.70 -4.10
C HIS A 6 1.82 14.98 -4.58
N ALA A 7 2.71 14.88 -5.57
CA ALA A 7 3.25 16.06 -6.24
C ALA A 7 2.20 16.64 -7.20
N LEU A 8 2.06 17.96 -7.24
CA LEU A 8 1.14 18.68 -8.09
C LEU A 8 1.92 19.56 -9.07
N THR A 9 1.35 19.74 -10.26
CA THR A 9 1.75 20.83 -11.14
C THR A 9 1.18 22.16 -10.64
N LYS A 10 1.68 23.28 -11.19
CA LYS A 10 1.13 24.61 -10.89
C LYS A 10 -0.36 24.70 -11.26
N GLU A 11 -0.73 24.14 -12.41
CA GLU A 11 -2.12 24.11 -12.88
C GLU A 11 -3.03 23.31 -11.94
N GLN A 12 -2.58 22.12 -11.52
CA GLN A 12 -3.30 21.30 -10.54
C GLN A 12 -3.45 22.00 -9.19
N THR A 13 -2.43 22.73 -8.76
CA THR A 13 -2.47 23.52 -7.51
C THR A 13 -3.54 24.61 -7.57
N THR A 14 -3.64 25.32 -8.70
CA THR A 14 -4.67 26.35 -8.91
C THR A 14 -6.06 25.73 -8.94
N LYS A 15 -6.25 24.62 -9.67
CA LYS A 15 -7.53 23.89 -9.70
C LYS A 15 -7.94 23.39 -8.33
N LEU A 16 -7.00 22.82 -7.55
CA LEU A 16 -7.27 22.32 -6.22
C LEU A 16 -7.71 23.43 -5.26
N ARG A 17 -7.09 24.61 -5.34
CA ARG A 17 -7.51 25.76 -4.53
C ARG A 17 -8.95 26.17 -4.83
N ALA A 18 -9.34 26.23 -6.11
CA ALA A 18 -10.70 26.56 -6.50
C ALA A 18 -11.71 25.51 -6.01
N LEU A 19 -11.42 24.22 -6.22
CA LEU A 19 -12.25 23.10 -5.78
C LEU A 19 -12.47 23.12 -4.27
N LEU A 20 -11.43 23.37 -3.47
CA LEU A 20 -11.56 23.46 -2.01
C LEU A 20 -12.48 24.60 -1.58
N GLY A 21 -12.48 25.72 -2.31
CA GLY A 21 -13.43 26.82 -2.10
C GLY A 21 -14.87 26.41 -2.40
N GLU A 22 -15.11 25.74 -3.52
CA GLU A 22 -16.44 25.21 -3.90
C GLU A 22 -16.96 24.18 -2.89
N LEU A 23 -16.06 23.33 -2.39
CA LEU A 23 -16.38 22.34 -1.36
C LEU A 23 -16.55 22.95 0.04
N GLY A 24 -16.35 24.26 0.20
CA GLY A 24 -16.54 24.97 1.47
C GLY A 24 -15.47 24.65 2.52
N PHE A 25 -14.22 24.46 2.11
CA PHE A 25 -13.09 24.43 3.04
C PHE A 25 -12.75 25.84 3.52
N GLU A 26 -12.40 25.95 4.79
CA GLU A 26 -11.91 27.19 5.39
C GLU A 26 -10.41 27.31 5.20
N PHE A 27 -9.96 28.41 4.62
CA PHE A 27 -8.54 28.68 4.40
C PHE A 27 -7.93 29.39 5.60
N SER A 28 -6.75 28.94 6.04
CA SER A 28 -5.99 29.59 7.10
C SER A 28 -4.50 29.62 6.77
N PRO A 29 -3.75 30.61 7.31
CA PRO A 29 -2.33 30.71 7.01
C PRO A 29 -1.54 29.61 7.72
N LYS A 30 -0.59 29.00 7.00
CA LYS A 30 0.36 28.03 7.55
C LYS A 30 1.73 28.26 6.91
N GLN A 31 2.80 28.12 7.70
CA GLN A 31 4.15 28.38 7.21
C GLN A 31 4.53 27.40 6.09
N TYR A 32 5.25 27.91 5.09
CA TYR A 32 5.78 27.16 3.95
C TYR A 32 4.73 26.52 3.04
N THR A 33 3.47 26.94 3.13
CA THR A 33 2.38 26.47 2.28
C THR A 33 1.93 27.55 1.30
N LEU A 34 1.68 27.16 0.05
CA LEU A 34 0.96 27.98 -0.93
C LEU A 34 -0.47 28.27 -0.43
N PHE A 35 -1.11 27.25 0.15
CA PHE A 35 -2.33 27.41 0.93
C PHE A 35 -2.54 26.22 1.86
N PHE A 36 -3.30 26.47 2.91
CA PHE A 36 -3.83 25.44 3.79
C PHE A 36 -5.33 25.66 3.91
N ALA A 37 -6.09 24.57 3.83
CA ALA A 37 -7.54 24.58 3.97
C ALA A 37 -8.00 23.42 4.85
N GLN A 38 -9.06 23.63 5.63
CA GLN A 38 -9.62 22.62 6.51
C GLN A 38 -11.14 22.61 6.44
N LYS A 39 -11.73 21.41 6.46
CA LYS A 39 -13.17 21.20 6.61
C LYS A 39 -13.38 20.03 7.54
N ASN A 40 -14.18 20.21 8.59
CA ASN A 40 -14.38 19.21 9.63
C ASN A 40 -13.03 18.71 10.20
N LYS A 41 -12.80 17.40 10.19
CA LYS A 41 -11.56 16.75 10.64
C LYS A 41 -10.62 16.39 9.47
N LEU A 42 -10.76 17.05 8.31
CA LEU A 42 -9.93 16.86 7.12
C LEU A 42 -9.19 18.15 6.79
N SER A 43 -7.87 18.06 6.66
CA SER A 43 -7.00 19.18 6.31
C SER A 43 -6.22 18.91 5.03
N VAL A 44 -6.10 19.93 4.18
CA VAL A 44 -5.36 19.90 2.92
C VAL A 44 -4.32 21.02 2.93
N ALA A 45 -3.05 20.67 2.82
CA ALA A 45 -1.94 21.61 2.75
C ALA A 45 -1.21 21.44 1.42
N VAL A 46 -0.87 22.53 0.73
CA VAL A 46 0.00 22.49 -0.45
C VAL A 46 1.27 23.29 -0.18
N TYR A 47 2.43 22.65 -0.28
CA TYR A 47 3.74 23.25 0.05
C TYR A 47 4.41 23.98 -1.12
N GLU A 48 5.25 24.97 -0.83
CA GLU A 48 5.90 25.84 -1.82
C GLU A 48 7.05 25.16 -2.59
N LYS A 49 7.86 24.31 -1.93
CA LYS A 49 9.03 23.64 -2.53
C LYS A 49 8.63 22.37 -3.25
N GLY A 50 8.36 22.51 -4.55
CA GLY A 50 7.74 21.47 -5.37
C GLY A 50 6.28 21.34 -4.92
N PRO A 51 5.29 21.84 -5.68
CA PRO A 51 3.92 21.87 -5.21
C PRO A 51 3.52 20.46 -4.80
N LYS A 52 3.31 20.23 -3.51
CA LYS A 52 3.02 18.89 -2.97
C LYS A 52 1.85 19.03 -2.05
N VAL A 53 0.79 18.28 -2.35
CA VAL A 53 -0.38 18.21 -1.49
C VAL A 53 -0.14 17.21 -0.37
N LEU A 54 -0.58 17.57 0.82
CA LEU A 54 -0.67 16.73 2.00
C LEU A 54 -2.12 16.79 2.49
N VAL A 55 -2.84 15.67 2.37
CA VAL A 55 -4.19 15.50 2.89
C VAL A 55 -4.10 14.68 4.17
N GLN A 56 -4.68 15.15 5.27
CA GLN A 56 -4.61 14.49 6.58
C GLN A 56 -5.93 14.56 7.33
N GLY A 57 -6.21 13.53 8.13
CA GLY A 57 -7.35 13.49 9.04
C GLY A 57 -8.41 12.44 8.67
N ARG A 58 -9.65 12.66 9.12
CA ARG A 58 -10.77 11.73 8.86
C ARG A 58 -11.42 12.10 7.52
N GLY A 59 -11.57 11.11 6.63
CA GLY A 59 -12.10 11.31 5.28
C GLY A 59 -11.03 11.50 4.20
N VAL A 60 -9.75 11.24 4.50
CA VAL A 60 -8.64 11.32 3.53
C VAL A 60 -8.92 10.45 2.30
N GLU A 61 -9.33 9.21 2.52
CA GLU A 61 -9.55 8.23 1.45
C GLU A 61 -10.67 8.67 0.50
N GLU A 62 -11.82 9.06 1.06
CA GLU A 62 -12.96 9.58 0.31
C GLU A 62 -12.60 10.85 -0.48
N PHE A 63 -11.92 11.81 0.15
CA PHE A 63 -11.49 13.02 -0.54
C PHE A 63 -10.49 12.72 -1.67
N VAL A 64 -9.55 11.80 -1.44
CA VAL A 64 -8.57 11.44 -2.48
C VAL A 64 -9.28 10.77 -3.65
N GLN A 65 -10.17 9.80 -3.39
CA GLN A 65 -10.87 9.01 -4.41
C GLN A 65 -11.90 9.82 -5.22
N PHE A 66 -12.68 10.69 -4.58
CA PHE A 66 -13.81 11.36 -5.23
C PHE A 66 -13.54 12.81 -5.64
N GLU A 67 -12.54 13.45 -5.05
CA GLU A 67 -12.23 14.86 -5.30
C GLU A 67 -10.86 15.03 -5.94
N LEU A 68 -9.79 14.59 -5.26
CA LEU A 68 -8.43 14.88 -5.68
C LEU A 68 -8.04 14.15 -6.97
N GLU A 69 -8.22 12.83 -7.01
CA GLU A 69 -7.83 12.01 -8.16
C GLU A 69 -8.61 12.34 -9.43
N PRO A 70 -9.95 12.28 -9.45
CA PRO A 70 -10.71 12.48 -10.68
C PRO A 70 -10.71 13.94 -11.14
N LYS A 71 -10.78 14.92 -10.22
CA LYS A 71 -10.95 16.34 -10.59
C LYS A 71 -9.63 17.10 -10.73
N ILE A 72 -8.57 16.67 -10.04
CA ILE A 72 -7.27 17.36 -10.04
C ILE A 72 -6.19 16.55 -10.74
N LEU A 73 -5.97 15.30 -10.34
CA LEU A 73 -4.88 14.48 -10.90
C LEU A 73 -5.21 13.96 -12.30
N GLY A 74 -6.49 13.76 -12.61
CA GLY A 74 -6.94 13.18 -13.88
C GLY A 74 -6.60 11.69 -14.01
N GLU A 75 -6.18 11.07 -12.92
CA GLU A 75 -5.79 9.66 -12.81
C GLU A 75 -6.43 9.11 -11.54
N ALA A 76 -7.23 8.04 -11.65
CA ALA A 76 -7.90 7.42 -10.51
C ALA A 76 -7.03 6.29 -9.95
N LYS A 77 -6.00 6.61 -9.16
CA LYS A 77 -5.00 5.63 -8.70
C LYS A 77 -5.40 4.90 -7.40
N LEU A 78 -6.17 5.52 -6.50
CA LEU A 78 -6.65 4.92 -5.26
C LEU A 78 -7.97 4.19 -5.53
N GLY A 79 -7.98 2.87 -5.31
CA GLY A 79 -9.20 2.05 -5.41
C GLY A 79 -9.53 1.49 -6.80
N TYR A 80 -8.76 1.86 -7.84
CA TYR A 80 -8.85 1.30 -9.20
C TYR A 80 -7.62 0.49 -9.58
N GLU A 81 -7.04 -0.25 -8.63
CA GLU A 81 -5.97 -1.20 -8.95
C GLU A 81 -6.41 -2.19 -10.04
N GLU A 82 -7.71 -2.55 -10.10
CA GLU A 82 -8.28 -3.38 -11.18
C GLU A 82 -8.16 -2.78 -12.58
N VAL A 83 -8.18 -1.46 -12.70
CA VAL A 83 -8.14 -0.78 -14.01
C VAL A 83 -6.70 -0.53 -14.44
N HIS A 84 -5.82 -0.22 -13.47
CA HIS A 84 -4.44 0.15 -13.76
C HIS A 84 -3.47 -1.02 -13.80
N SER A 85 -3.81 -2.13 -13.13
CA SER A 85 -3.00 -3.35 -13.09
C SER A 85 -3.93 -4.56 -13.15
N PRO A 86 -4.61 -4.76 -14.30
CA PRO A 86 -5.55 -5.87 -14.46
C PRO A 86 -4.88 -7.23 -14.21
N GLU A 87 -3.57 -7.36 -14.49
CA GLU A 87 -2.80 -8.57 -14.20
C GLU A 87 -2.82 -8.98 -12.71
N MET A 88 -2.94 -8.02 -11.78
CA MET A 88 -3.06 -8.33 -10.34
C MET A 88 -4.38 -9.04 -9.98
N PHE A 89 -5.34 -9.04 -10.88
CA PHE A 89 -6.66 -9.65 -10.69
C PHE A 89 -6.88 -10.86 -11.60
N GLU A 90 -5.92 -11.18 -12.46
CA GLU A 90 -5.91 -12.45 -13.19
C GLU A 90 -5.47 -13.58 -12.26
N PRO A 91 -5.90 -14.83 -12.50
CA PRO A 91 -5.42 -15.99 -11.76
C PRO A 91 -3.89 -16.11 -11.82
N HIS A 92 -3.21 -15.98 -10.69
CA HIS A 92 -1.77 -16.14 -10.58
C HIS A 92 -1.35 -16.64 -9.20
N ILE A 93 -0.07 -17.00 -9.06
CA ILE A 93 0.55 -17.35 -7.78
C ILE A 93 1.65 -16.34 -7.49
N GLY A 94 1.59 -15.70 -6.34
CA GLY A 94 2.70 -14.93 -5.78
C GLY A 94 3.54 -15.79 -4.85
N VAL A 95 4.87 -15.73 -4.98
CA VAL A 95 5.81 -16.47 -4.12
C VAL A 95 6.82 -15.49 -3.54
N ASP A 96 7.09 -15.60 -2.25
CA ASP A 96 8.10 -14.80 -1.54
C ASP A 96 8.72 -15.58 -0.39
N GLU A 97 9.93 -15.18 0.03
CA GLU A 97 10.68 -15.79 1.13
C GLU A 97 10.96 -14.83 2.31
N SER A 98 11.06 -15.41 3.50
CA SER A 98 11.48 -14.70 4.71
C SER A 98 12.47 -15.55 5.51
N GLY A 99 13.37 -14.90 6.26
CA GLY A 99 14.51 -15.56 6.92
C GLY A 99 15.79 -15.57 6.09
N LYS A 100 15.74 -15.07 4.84
CA LYS A 100 16.94 -14.91 4.00
C LYS A 100 17.85 -13.82 4.57
N GLY A 101 18.97 -14.24 5.15
CA GLY A 101 19.95 -13.35 5.79
C GLY A 101 19.84 -13.26 7.30
N ASP A 102 18.79 -13.86 7.90
CA ASP A 102 18.72 -14.03 9.34
C ASP A 102 19.67 -15.16 9.75
N PHE A 103 20.51 -14.88 10.75
CA PHE A 103 21.44 -15.89 11.28
C PHE A 103 20.70 -16.97 12.09
N PHE A 104 19.58 -16.60 12.72
CA PHE A 104 18.76 -17.49 13.52
C PHE A 104 17.39 -17.70 12.88
N GLY A 105 16.88 -18.92 13.01
CA GLY A 105 15.54 -19.27 12.56
C GLY A 105 15.52 -19.98 11.20
N PRO A 106 14.32 -20.40 10.77
CA PRO A 106 14.13 -21.10 9.51
C PRO A 106 14.13 -20.13 8.32
N LEU A 107 14.41 -20.66 7.14
CA LEU A 107 14.01 -20.05 5.87
C LEU A 107 12.58 -20.50 5.57
N VAL A 108 11.67 -19.55 5.34
CA VAL A 108 10.26 -19.84 5.04
C VAL A 108 9.91 -19.27 3.68
N ILE A 109 9.37 -20.10 2.80
CA ILE A 109 8.88 -19.73 1.48
C ILE A 109 7.37 -19.90 1.51
N ALA A 110 6.62 -18.90 1.04
CA ALA A 110 5.18 -18.96 0.96
C ALA A 110 4.72 -18.68 -0.48
N GLY A 111 3.82 -19.53 -0.98
CA GLY A 111 3.11 -19.32 -2.24
C GLY A 111 1.63 -19.10 -1.96
N ALA A 112 1.03 -18.08 -2.57
CA ALA A 112 -0.41 -17.82 -2.46
C ALA A 112 -1.03 -17.68 -3.85
N TYR A 113 -2.05 -18.48 -4.11
CA TYR A 113 -2.89 -18.29 -5.29
C TYR A 113 -3.87 -17.14 -5.08
N VAL A 114 -4.02 -16.34 -6.13
CA VAL A 114 -4.90 -15.18 -6.16
C VAL A 114 -5.67 -15.19 -7.47
N ASP A 115 -6.98 -15.06 -7.38
CA ASP A 115 -7.86 -14.68 -8.49
C ASP A 115 -8.47 -13.31 -8.22
N ARG A 116 -9.29 -12.80 -9.14
CA ARG A 116 -9.96 -11.50 -8.98
C ARG A 116 -10.69 -11.33 -7.65
N GLY A 117 -11.42 -12.37 -7.21
CA GLY A 117 -12.21 -12.31 -5.98
C GLY A 117 -11.34 -12.30 -4.73
N ILE A 118 -10.26 -13.08 -4.74
CA ILE A 118 -9.26 -13.12 -3.67
C ILE A 118 -8.50 -11.79 -3.64
N ALA A 119 -8.00 -11.30 -4.78
CA ALA A 119 -7.27 -10.04 -4.91
C ALA A 119 -8.05 -8.89 -4.27
N ARG A 120 -9.34 -8.77 -4.60
CA ARG A 120 -10.20 -7.73 -4.02
C ARG A 120 -10.27 -7.83 -2.50
N LYS A 121 -10.50 -9.03 -1.95
CA LYS A 121 -10.55 -9.24 -0.49
C LYS A 121 -9.22 -8.91 0.19
N LEU A 122 -8.09 -9.24 -0.44
CA LEU A 122 -6.76 -8.93 0.11
C LEU A 122 -6.50 -7.42 0.13
N LEU A 123 -6.94 -6.69 -0.91
CA LEU A 123 -6.85 -5.24 -0.97
C LEU A 123 -7.76 -4.56 0.05
N ASP A 124 -9.01 -5.00 0.16
CA ASP A 124 -9.95 -4.49 1.17
C ASP A 124 -9.41 -4.75 2.60
N ALA A 125 -8.68 -5.86 2.80
CA ALA A 125 -7.98 -6.17 4.04
C ALA A 125 -6.69 -5.35 4.27
N SER A 126 -6.33 -4.45 3.35
CA SER A 126 -5.10 -3.66 3.39
C SER A 126 -3.83 -4.51 3.47
N VAL A 127 -3.80 -5.65 2.77
CA VAL A 127 -2.57 -6.42 2.56
C VAL A 127 -1.62 -5.59 1.71
N VAL A 128 -0.39 -5.44 2.20
CA VAL A 128 0.67 -4.65 1.58
C VAL A 128 2.00 -5.37 1.76
N ASP A 129 3.06 -4.89 1.12
CA ASP A 129 4.43 -5.33 1.37
C ASP A 129 4.72 -5.39 2.88
N SER A 130 5.20 -6.56 3.32
CA SER A 130 5.40 -6.88 4.74
C SER A 130 6.39 -5.92 5.42
N LYS A 131 7.34 -5.35 4.69
CA LYS A 131 8.34 -4.38 5.19
C LYS A 131 7.70 -3.08 5.64
N ARG A 132 6.48 -2.78 5.18
CA ARG A 132 5.71 -1.59 5.58
C ARG A 132 4.91 -1.81 6.88
N ILE A 133 4.89 -3.04 7.40
CA ILE A 133 4.13 -3.40 8.60
C ILE A 133 5.07 -3.42 9.80
N GLY A 134 5.01 -2.38 10.64
CA GLY A 134 5.88 -2.27 11.82
C GLY A 134 5.42 -3.03 13.07
N SER A 135 4.52 -4.01 12.97
CA SER A 135 3.97 -4.72 14.13
C SER A 135 3.67 -6.19 13.84
N ASP A 136 4.29 -7.08 14.63
CA ASP A 136 4.07 -8.53 14.57
C ASP A 136 2.62 -8.93 14.76
N ALA A 137 1.91 -8.25 15.67
CA ALA A 137 0.48 -8.50 15.90
C ALA A 137 -0.34 -8.23 14.63
N ARG A 138 0.02 -7.18 13.88
CA ARG A 138 -0.62 -6.87 12.59
C ARG A 138 -0.24 -7.89 11.52
N ILE A 139 1.00 -8.36 11.48
CA ILE A 139 1.41 -9.44 10.57
C ILE A 139 0.59 -10.70 10.82
N ARG A 140 0.43 -11.13 12.08
CA ARG A 140 -0.38 -12.32 12.43
C ARG A 140 -1.83 -12.17 12.01
N ALA A 141 -2.44 -11.02 12.28
CA ALA A 141 -3.83 -10.75 11.89
C ALA A 141 -4.02 -10.76 10.35
N LEU A 142 -3.07 -10.18 9.61
CA LEU A 142 -3.10 -10.20 8.16
C LEU A 142 -2.87 -11.61 7.60
N ALA A 143 -1.95 -12.38 8.16
CA ALA A 143 -1.72 -13.77 7.75
C ALA A 143 -2.97 -14.64 7.90
N ASP A 144 -3.71 -14.48 9.01
CA ASP A 144 -4.99 -15.17 9.20
C ASP A 144 -6.05 -14.71 8.20
N THR A 145 -6.05 -13.42 7.87
CA THR A 145 -6.98 -12.85 6.88
C THR A 145 -6.67 -13.37 5.48
N ILE A 146 -5.39 -13.43 5.08
CA ILE A 146 -4.93 -13.99 3.81
C ILE A 146 -5.36 -15.45 3.70
N ARG A 147 -5.04 -16.29 4.70
CA ARG A 147 -5.43 -17.72 4.68
C ARG A 147 -6.93 -17.93 4.50
N LYS A 148 -7.76 -17.12 5.17
CA LYS A 148 -9.22 -17.17 5.05
C LYS A 148 -9.70 -16.68 3.67
N SER A 149 -9.17 -15.55 3.20
CA SER A 149 -9.58 -14.93 1.94
C SER A 149 -9.17 -15.75 0.72
N SER A 150 -7.99 -16.38 0.77
CA SER A 150 -7.47 -17.28 -0.26
C SER A 150 -8.09 -18.68 -0.24
N LEU A 151 -9.08 -18.93 0.62
CA LEU A 151 -9.75 -20.23 0.76
C LEU A 151 -8.78 -21.40 1.03
N GLY A 152 -7.67 -21.11 1.70
CA GLY A 152 -6.62 -22.10 1.96
C GLY A 152 -5.72 -22.43 0.77
N LEU A 153 -5.81 -21.72 -0.36
CA LEU A 153 -4.92 -21.87 -1.52
C LEU A 153 -3.55 -21.18 -1.28
N VAL A 154 -2.92 -21.55 -0.17
CA VAL A 154 -1.61 -21.06 0.28
C VAL A 154 -0.78 -22.27 0.66
N GLU A 155 0.46 -22.32 0.17
CA GLU A 155 1.42 -23.36 0.50
C GLU A 155 2.64 -22.75 1.20
N ILE A 156 3.19 -23.45 2.18
CA ILE A 156 4.32 -22.96 2.97
C ILE A 156 5.39 -24.04 3.05
N VAL A 157 6.58 -23.72 2.56
CA VAL A 157 7.77 -24.55 2.72
C VAL A 157 8.63 -23.96 3.84
N LEU A 158 8.77 -24.70 4.94
CA LEU A 158 9.62 -24.31 6.06
C LEU A 158 10.90 -25.15 6.07
N ILE A 159 12.03 -24.48 5.92
CA ILE A 159 13.36 -25.10 5.97
C ILE A 159 14.01 -24.70 7.29
N GLY A 160 13.98 -25.61 8.26
CA GLY A 160 14.64 -25.40 9.56
C GLY A 160 16.17 -25.35 9.46
N PRO A 161 16.87 -24.77 10.46
CA PRO A 161 18.33 -24.57 10.41
C PRO A 161 19.14 -25.83 10.07
N ALA A 162 18.79 -26.98 10.66
CA ALA A 162 19.48 -28.24 10.38
C ALA A 162 19.36 -28.67 8.92
N LYS A 163 18.16 -28.56 8.34
CA LYS A 163 17.92 -28.90 6.94
C LYS A 163 18.54 -27.86 6.01
N TYR A 164 18.49 -26.58 6.38
CA TYR A 164 19.13 -25.50 5.67
C TYR A 164 20.63 -25.75 5.51
N ASN A 165 21.34 -26.09 6.60
CA ASN A 165 22.77 -26.36 6.57
C ASN A 165 23.11 -27.56 5.66
N GLU A 166 22.34 -28.66 5.76
CA GLU A 166 22.52 -29.83 4.89
C GLU A 166 22.33 -29.49 3.40
N LEU A 167 21.36 -28.65 3.08
CA LEU A 167 21.10 -28.22 1.70
C LEU A 167 22.17 -27.21 1.23
N TYR A 168 22.58 -26.29 2.09
CA TYR A 168 23.59 -25.29 1.77
C TYR A 168 24.93 -25.94 1.41
N ASP A 169 25.33 -27.00 2.12
CA ASP A 169 26.53 -27.78 1.81
C ASP A 169 26.50 -28.41 0.40
N LYS A 170 25.30 -28.70 -0.14
CA LYS A 170 25.12 -29.29 -1.49
C LYS A 170 25.12 -28.25 -2.59
N PHE A 171 24.52 -27.08 -2.36
CA PHE A 171 24.33 -26.06 -3.39
C PHE A 171 25.41 -24.98 -3.39
N GLY A 172 26.02 -24.70 -2.23
CA GLY A 172 27.05 -23.68 -2.03
C GLY A 172 26.62 -22.24 -2.37
N ASN A 173 25.34 -22.03 -2.68
CA ASN A 173 24.78 -20.78 -3.13
C ASN A 173 23.29 -20.71 -2.78
N LEU A 174 22.93 -19.71 -1.98
CA LEU A 174 21.55 -19.53 -1.51
C LEU A 174 20.54 -19.24 -2.63
N ASN A 175 20.97 -18.60 -3.72
CA ASN A 175 20.09 -18.33 -4.87
C ASN A 175 19.86 -19.57 -5.75
N ARG A 176 20.57 -20.68 -5.52
CA ARG A 176 20.27 -21.98 -6.15
C ARG A 176 19.35 -22.84 -5.28
N LEU A 177 19.26 -22.52 -4.00
CA LEU A 177 18.39 -23.19 -3.04
C LEU A 177 16.96 -22.62 -3.09
N LEU A 178 16.84 -21.33 -3.40
CA LEU A 178 15.60 -20.61 -3.68
C LEU A 178 15.22 -20.78 -5.16
#